data_AF-W6L8M5-F1
#
_entry.id   AF-W6L8M5-F1
#
_cell.length_a   1.000
_cell.length_b   1.000
_cell.length_c   1.000
_cell.angle_alpha   90.00
_cell.angle_beta   90.00
_cell.angle_gamma   90.00
#
_symmetry.space_group_name_H-M   'P 1'
#
loop_
_entity.id
_entity.type
_entity.pdbx_description
1 polymer ?
#
loop_
_entity_poly.entity_id
_entity_poly.type
_entity_poly.pdbx_seq_one_letter_code
_entity_poly.pdbx_strand_id
1 'polypeptide(L)'
;MLQSTTQDIKFPSEHDFLNSSAAQIATPAQLASSITSFYESTVYAYCIFDMARIIHQTVLDKRTEMLRHPELLLVSPYLLIKNPRHFPKCIGEERFKALQEVLLALFSKHEQSPDSLTQKALKESLEGKSLVPFYRGLALCSSISHSLSEQAAHVFEALLLEGSISQELWIEGEYNDRAVTLSRLFMATALEFGSEPMLNAGISLSRQIGIDITYTISKRICLAFTRIQKRRLDWSFKESGHSKNKFSPKKGWNLGKPT
;
A
#
# COMPACT_ATOMS: atom_id res chain seq x y z
N MET A 1 29.10 -22.21 -32.54
CA MET A 1 29.06 -20.95 -31.76
C MET A 1 27.61 -20.50 -31.67
N LEU A 2 26.92 -20.86 -30.59
CA LEU A 2 25.56 -20.40 -30.32
C LEU A 2 25.68 -19.24 -29.35
N GLN A 3 25.45 -18.02 -29.83
CA GLN A 3 25.38 -16.83 -28.99
C GLN A 3 24.14 -16.94 -28.10
N SER A 4 24.38 -17.14 -26.81
CA SER A 4 23.40 -16.96 -25.74
C SER A 4 23.06 -15.48 -25.64
N THR A 5 22.02 -15.04 -26.33
CA THR A 5 21.33 -13.79 -26.01
C THR A 5 20.53 -14.01 -24.73
N THR A 6 21.21 -13.94 -23.59
CA THR A 6 20.59 -13.66 -22.30
C THR A 6 20.01 -12.25 -22.43
N GLN A 7 18.75 -12.16 -22.84
CA GLN A 7 17.98 -10.93 -22.64
C GLN A 7 17.93 -10.73 -21.14
N ASP A 8 18.72 -9.78 -20.65
CA ASP A 8 18.57 -9.23 -19.32
C ASP A 8 17.10 -8.85 -19.14
N ILE A 9 16.41 -9.62 -18.31
CA ILE A 9 15.11 -9.23 -17.78
C ILE A 9 15.41 -8.02 -16.90
N LYS A 10 15.37 -6.83 -17.50
CA LYS A 10 15.29 -5.58 -16.75
C LYS A 10 13.96 -5.57 -16.03
N PHE A 11 13.97 -5.99 -14.77
CA PHE A 11 12.94 -5.59 -13.82
C PHE A 11 12.89 -4.05 -13.83
N PRO A 12 11.71 -3.43 -13.90
CA PRO A 12 11.62 -1.98 -13.77
C PRO A 12 12.29 -1.59 -12.45
N SER A 13 13.35 -0.79 -12.52
CA SER A 13 13.96 -0.17 -11.35
C SER A 13 13.02 0.94 -10.88
N GLU A 14 12.01 0.59 -10.11
CA GLU A 14 10.93 1.54 -9.78
C GLU A 14 10.69 1.57 -8.27
N HIS A 15 11.01 2.74 -7.69
CA HIS A 15 10.90 3.14 -6.28
C HIS A 15 11.90 2.46 -5.33
N ASP A 16 13.13 2.96 -5.33
CA ASP A 16 14.07 2.72 -4.24
C ASP A 16 13.80 3.73 -3.11
N PHE A 17 13.13 3.28 -2.04
CA PHE A 17 12.92 4.11 -0.85
C PHE A 17 14.17 4.32 -0.01
N LEU A 18 15.32 3.75 -0.40
CA LEU A 18 16.57 3.80 0.37
C LEU A 18 17.69 4.51 -0.39
N ASN A 19 17.58 4.66 -1.71
CA ASN A 19 18.52 5.42 -2.53
C ASN A 19 17.80 6.53 -3.29
N SER A 20 18.01 7.78 -2.89
CA SER A 20 17.42 8.91 -3.58
C SER A 20 18.08 9.14 -4.94
N SER A 21 17.37 8.87 -6.03
CA SER A 21 17.76 9.35 -7.36
C SER A 21 17.30 10.78 -7.66
N ALA A 22 16.44 11.35 -6.81
CA ALA A 22 15.82 12.65 -7.03
C ALA A 22 16.45 13.74 -6.14
N ALA A 23 16.60 14.94 -6.69
CA ALA A 23 17.02 16.10 -5.88
C ALA A 23 15.97 16.38 -4.79
N GLN A 24 16.43 16.66 -3.58
CA GLN A 24 15.55 16.96 -2.45
C GLN A 24 14.79 18.26 -2.70
N ILE A 25 13.46 18.19 -2.75
CA ILE A 25 12.60 19.35 -3.04
C ILE A 25 12.05 20.04 -1.79
N ALA A 26 12.14 19.39 -0.62
CA ALA A 26 11.61 19.87 0.65
C ALA A 26 12.32 19.17 1.83
N THR A 27 12.16 19.70 3.06
CA THR A 27 12.77 19.07 4.23
C THR A 27 12.16 17.68 4.51
N PRO A 28 12.87 16.75 5.18
CA PRO A 28 12.32 15.43 5.50
C PRO A 28 11.00 15.50 6.27
N ALA A 29 10.83 16.49 7.15
CA ALA A 29 9.60 16.72 7.90
C ALA A 29 8.42 17.15 7.01
N GLN A 30 8.67 18.03 6.03
CA GLN A 30 7.65 18.44 5.06
C GLN A 30 7.25 17.29 4.13
N LEU A 31 8.23 16.50 3.70
CA LEU A 31 8.00 15.30 2.89
C LEU A 31 7.18 14.27 3.65
N ALA A 32 7.56 13.97 4.91
CA ALA A 32 6.84 13.05 5.77
C ALA A 32 5.37 13.49 5.99
N SER A 33 5.13 14.77 6.26
CA SER A 33 3.78 15.32 6.41
C SER A 33 2.97 15.19 5.11
N SER A 34 3.59 15.52 3.97
CA SER A 34 2.94 15.41 2.65
C SER A 34 2.57 13.97 2.32
N ILE A 35 3.48 13.01 2.55
CA ILE A 35 3.23 11.57 2.34
C ILE A 35 2.12 11.08 3.29
N THR A 36 2.17 11.49 4.56
CA THR A 36 1.15 11.13 5.55
C THR A 36 -0.23 11.63 5.14
N SER A 37 -0.33 12.80 4.50
CA SER A 37 -1.60 13.36 4.04
C SER A 37 -2.32 12.54 2.95
N PHE A 38 -1.61 11.62 2.27
CA PHE A 38 -2.24 10.67 1.34
C PHE A 38 -3.06 9.59 2.05
N TYR A 39 -2.81 9.38 3.35
CA TYR A 39 -3.53 8.38 4.11
C TYR A 39 -4.92 8.86 4.49
N GLU A 40 -5.93 8.31 3.81
CA GLU A 40 -7.32 8.39 4.22
C GLU A 40 -7.84 6.98 4.53
N SER A 41 -8.32 6.74 5.76
CA SER A 41 -8.72 5.41 6.25
C SER A 41 -9.74 4.72 5.35
N THR A 42 -10.72 5.46 4.79
CA THR A 42 -11.74 4.90 3.89
C THR A 42 -11.12 4.39 2.59
N VAL A 43 -10.26 5.19 1.97
CA VAL A 43 -9.57 4.84 0.72
C VAL A 43 -8.60 3.68 0.96
N TYR A 44 -7.84 3.75 2.05
CA TYR A 44 -6.91 2.68 2.43
C TYR A 44 -7.64 1.36 2.69
N ALA A 45 -8.75 1.38 3.44
CA ALA A 45 -9.59 0.20 3.67
C ALA A 45 -10.13 -0.38 2.35
N TYR A 46 -10.62 0.47 1.45
CA TYR A 46 -11.06 0.05 0.12
C TYR A 46 -9.94 -0.58 -0.70
N CYS A 47 -8.70 -0.14 -0.52
CA CYS A 47 -7.52 -0.66 -1.20
C CYS A 47 -7.09 -2.04 -0.70
N ILE A 48 -7.20 -2.32 0.61
CA ILE A 48 -6.70 -3.56 1.22
C ILE A 48 -7.72 -4.69 1.33
N PHE A 49 -9.02 -4.37 1.28
CA PHE A 49 -10.10 -5.37 1.30
C PHE A 49 -10.57 -5.68 -0.11
N ASP A 50 -10.63 -6.97 -0.42
CA ASP A 50 -11.20 -7.44 -1.68
C ASP A 50 -12.71 -7.19 -1.74
N MET A 51 -13.26 -7.08 -2.95
CA MET A 51 -14.69 -6.83 -3.11
C MET A 51 -15.55 -7.94 -2.52
N ALA A 52 -15.11 -9.20 -2.56
CA ALA A 52 -15.86 -10.31 -1.98
C ALA A 52 -16.10 -10.10 -0.48
N ARG A 53 -15.08 -9.67 0.26
CA ARG A 53 -15.17 -9.37 1.70
C ARG A 53 -16.03 -8.14 1.97
N ILE A 54 -15.93 -7.10 1.15
CA ILE A 54 -16.78 -5.90 1.27
C ILE A 54 -18.24 -6.30 1.09
N ILE A 55 -18.59 -7.00 0.00
CA ILE A 55 -19.96 -7.46 -0.27
C ILE A 55 -20.47 -8.40 0.82
N HIS A 56 -19.66 -9.36 1.27
CA HIS A 56 -20.04 -10.26 2.36
C HIS A 56 -20.41 -9.48 3.63
N GLN A 57 -19.60 -8.49 4.02
CA GLN A 57 -19.91 -7.65 5.18
C GLN A 57 -21.16 -6.79 4.94
N THR A 58 -21.34 -6.23 3.74
CA THR A 58 -22.56 -5.50 3.35
C THR A 58 -23.83 -6.34 3.51
N VAL A 59 -23.77 -7.64 3.16
CA VAL A 59 -24.89 -8.58 3.35
C VAL A 59 -25.17 -8.80 4.84
N LEU A 60 -24.13 -9.03 5.65
CA LEU A 60 -24.29 -9.21 7.10
C LEU A 60 -24.90 -7.97 7.78
N ASP A 61 -24.48 -6.78 7.34
CA ASP A 61 -24.96 -5.50 7.88
C ASP A 61 -26.29 -5.04 7.25
N LYS A 62 -26.88 -5.86 6.36
CA LYS A 62 -28.17 -5.61 5.67
C LYS A 62 -28.24 -4.24 4.98
N ARG A 63 -27.14 -3.78 4.39
CA ARG A 63 -27.06 -2.47 3.69
C ARG A 63 -27.67 -2.54 2.30
N THR A 64 -28.99 -2.41 2.22
CA THR A 64 -29.76 -2.60 0.98
C THR A 64 -29.38 -1.62 -0.13
N GLU A 65 -28.92 -0.42 0.22
CA GLU A 65 -28.53 0.65 -0.70
C GLU A 65 -27.36 0.22 -1.59
N MET A 66 -26.44 -0.58 -1.04
CA MET A 66 -25.28 -1.13 -1.75
C MET A 66 -25.63 -2.41 -2.53
N LEU A 67 -26.53 -3.24 -2.00
CA LEU A 67 -26.88 -4.54 -2.59
C LEU A 67 -27.78 -4.44 -3.83
N ARG A 68 -28.46 -3.32 -4.05
CA ARG A 68 -29.29 -3.10 -5.26
C ARG A 68 -28.44 -3.04 -6.54
N HIS A 69 -27.25 -2.45 -6.44
CA HIS A 69 -26.35 -2.22 -7.58
C HIS A 69 -24.88 -2.39 -7.15
N PRO A 70 -24.46 -3.61 -6.79
CA PRO A 70 -23.10 -3.87 -6.29
C PRO A 70 -22.01 -3.57 -7.33
N GLU A 71 -22.34 -3.61 -8.62
CA GLU A 71 -21.46 -3.24 -9.73
C GLU A 71 -21.01 -1.78 -9.68
N LEU A 72 -21.80 -0.89 -9.08
CA LEU A 72 -21.43 0.52 -8.93
C LEU A 72 -20.29 0.70 -7.92
N LEU A 73 -20.07 -0.26 -7.02
CA LEU A 73 -18.98 -0.22 -6.05
C LEU A 73 -17.61 -0.48 -6.69
N LEU A 74 -17.56 -0.86 -7.97
CA LEU A 74 -16.34 -1.13 -8.72
C LEU A 74 -15.76 0.20 -9.24
N VAL A 75 -14.99 0.86 -8.36
CA VAL A 75 -14.30 2.11 -8.66
C VAL A 75 -12.80 1.86 -8.66
N SER A 76 -12.09 2.35 -9.67
CA SER A 76 -10.64 2.19 -9.76
C SER A 76 -9.95 2.71 -8.47
N PRO A 77 -9.18 1.88 -7.75
CA PRO A 77 -8.43 2.33 -6.58
C PRO A 77 -7.46 3.46 -6.92
N TYR A 78 -6.80 3.41 -8.08
CA TYR A 78 -5.87 4.46 -8.53
C TYR A 78 -6.56 5.83 -8.66
N LEU A 79 -7.81 5.88 -9.13
CA LEU A 79 -8.60 7.10 -9.20
C LEU A 79 -8.88 7.66 -7.80
N LEU A 80 -9.28 6.78 -6.88
CA LEU A 80 -9.64 7.14 -5.51
C LEU A 80 -8.42 7.60 -4.69
N ILE A 81 -7.26 7.01 -4.92
CA ILE A 81 -6.02 7.45 -4.27
C ILE A 81 -5.65 8.86 -4.72
N LYS A 82 -5.76 9.16 -6.02
CA LYS A 82 -5.50 10.51 -6.55
C LYS A 82 -6.54 11.53 -6.11
N ASN A 83 -7.81 11.11 -6.02
CA ASN A 83 -8.94 12.00 -5.73
C ASN A 83 -9.99 11.30 -4.85
N PRO A 84 -9.78 11.23 -3.52
CA PRO A 84 -10.71 10.55 -2.62
C PRO A 84 -12.16 11.06 -2.70
N ARG A 85 -12.31 12.37 -2.92
CA ARG A 85 -13.62 13.04 -3.09
C ARG A 85 -14.42 12.58 -4.31
N HIS A 86 -13.84 11.79 -5.21
CA HIS A 86 -14.57 11.21 -6.35
C HIS A 86 -15.41 10.00 -5.96
N PHE A 87 -15.12 9.36 -4.82
CA PHE A 87 -15.87 8.18 -4.40
C PHE A 87 -17.39 8.42 -4.35
N PRO A 88 -17.91 9.41 -3.59
CA PRO A 88 -19.34 9.71 -3.58
C PRO A 88 -19.89 10.17 -4.94
N LYS A 89 -19.07 10.80 -5.78
CA LYS A 89 -19.48 11.22 -7.13
C LYS A 89 -19.68 10.03 -8.07
N CYS A 90 -18.88 8.97 -7.92
CA CYS A 90 -18.97 7.77 -8.74
C CYS A 90 -20.18 6.90 -8.35
N ILE A 91 -20.45 6.77 -7.04
CA ILE A 91 -21.40 5.76 -6.55
C ILE A 91 -22.64 6.36 -5.88
N GLY A 92 -22.72 7.69 -5.75
CA GLY A 92 -23.79 8.41 -5.04
C GLY A 92 -23.53 8.51 -3.53
N GLU A 93 -23.90 9.65 -2.94
CA GLU A 93 -23.65 10.00 -1.54
C GLU A 93 -24.21 8.96 -0.55
N GLU A 94 -25.46 8.53 -0.73
CA GLU A 94 -26.09 7.56 0.18
C GLU A 94 -25.36 6.21 0.18
N ARG A 95 -24.98 5.71 -1.01
CA ARG A 95 -24.23 4.45 -1.12
C ARG A 95 -22.82 4.59 -0.58
N PHE A 96 -22.19 5.73 -0.81
CA PHE A 96 -20.86 6.00 -0.28
C PHE A 96 -20.87 6.05 1.25
N LYS A 97 -21.86 6.69 1.87
CA LYS A 97 -22.02 6.67 3.33
C LYS A 97 -22.15 5.26 3.88
N ALA A 98 -23.01 4.43 3.27
CA ALA A 98 -23.16 3.02 3.66
C ALA A 98 -21.85 2.21 3.47
N LEU A 99 -21.16 2.41 2.33
CA LEU A 99 -19.89 1.76 2.04
C LEU A 99 -18.80 2.19 3.04
N GLN A 100 -18.73 3.47 3.37
CA GLN A 100 -17.77 4.01 4.33
C GLN A 100 -17.95 3.35 5.70
N GLU A 101 -19.19 3.22 6.18
CA GLU A 101 -19.48 2.53 7.44
C GLU A 101 -18.99 1.07 7.42
N VAL A 102 -19.26 0.33 6.33
CA VAL A 102 -18.79 -1.05 6.16
C VAL A 102 -17.26 -1.13 6.13
N LEU A 103 -16.61 -0.25 5.36
CA LEU A 103 -15.15 -0.22 5.23
C LEU A 103 -14.47 0.10 6.55
N LEU A 104 -14.97 1.10 7.29
CA LEU A 104 -14.42 1.48 8.58
C LEU A 104 -14.66 0.41 9.64
N ALA A 105 -15.79 -0.30 9.61
CA ALA A 105 -16.03 -1.45 10.48
C ALA A 105 -15.08 -2.61 10.19
N LEU A 106 -14.87 -2.94 8.90
CA LEU A 106 -13.88 -3.94 8.49
C LEU A 106 -12.47 -3.53 8.91
N PHE A 107 -12.13 -2.26 8.72
CA PHE A 107 -10.82 -1.72 9.05
C PHE A 107 -10.56 -1.72 10.54
N SER A 108 -11.52 -1.30 11.37
CA SER A 108 -11.41 -1.33 12.83
C SER A 108 -11.17 -2.76 13.36
N LYS A 109 -11.87 -3.77 12.81
CA LYS A 109 -11.61 -5.18 13.14
C LYS A 109 -10.20 -5.61 12.71
N HIS A 110 -9.74 -5.15 11.55
CA HIS A 110 -8.38 -5.41 11.08
C HIS A 110 -7.33 -4.74 11.96
N GLU A 111 -7.54 -3.52 12.44
CA GLU A 111 -6.62 -2.83 13.35
C GLU A 111 -6.36 -3.58 14.65
N GLN A 112 -7.30 -4.44 15.07
CA GLN A 112 -7.16 -5.31 16.24
C GLN A 112 -6.45 -6.64 15.92
N SER A 113 -6.29 -6.97 14.64
CA SER A 113 -5.62 -8.20 14.20
C SER A 113 -4.10 -8.11 14.40
N PRO A 114 -3.43 -9.20 14.82
CA PRO A 114 -1.97 -9.27 14.87
C PRO A 114 -1.27 -8.96 13.54
N ASP A 115 -1.98 -9.07 12.42
CA ASP A 115 -1.45 -8.84 11.08
C ASP A 115 -1.40 -7.36 10.68
N SER A 116 -2.12 -6.47 11.39
CA SER A 116 -2.16 -5.05 11.06
C SER A 116 -0.82 -4.37 11.32
N LEU A 117 -0.54 -3.32 10.54
CA LEU A 117 0.66 -2.51 10.75
C LEU A 117 0.63 -1.85 12.13
N THR A 118 -0.53 -1.43 12.60
CA THR A 118 -0.73 -0.85 13.93
C THR A 118 -0.31 -1.81 15.05
N GLN A 119 -0.79 -3.06 15.03
CA GLN A 119 -0.38 -4.04 16.05
C GLN A 119 1.10 -4.40 15.95
N LYS A 120 1.67 -4.40 14.74
CA LYS A 120 3.11 -4.64 14.55
C LYS A 120 3.97 -3.49 15.07
N ALA A 121 3.57 -2.25 14.82
CA ALA A 121 4.25 -1.08 15.37
C ALA A 121 4.18 -1.05 16.91
N LEU A 122 3.01 -1.37 17.48
CA LEU A 122 2.85 -1.49 18.93
C LEU A 122 3.75 -2.58 19.55
N LYS A 123 3.92 -3.72 18.87
CA LYS A 123 4.81 -4.80 19.33
C LYS A 123 6.29 -4.44 19.29
N GLU A 124 6.67 -3.52 18.40
CA GLU A 124 8.02 -2.96 18.33
C GLU A 124 8.15 -1.73 19.25
N SER A 125 7.19 -1.50 20.16
CA SER A 125 7.17 -0.38 21.12
C SER A 125 7.30 1.00 20.49
N LEU A 126 6.77 1.17 19.28
CA LEU A 126 6.88 2.44 18.55
C LEU A 126 5.82 3.43 19.01
N GLU A 127 6.27 4.55 19.58
CA GLU A 127 5.39 5.59 20.12
C GLU A 127 5.10 6.73 19.12
N GLY A 128 5.80 6.75 17.98
CA GLY A 128 5.61 7.73 16.91
C GLY A 128 4.21 7.65 16.29
N LYS A 129 3.33 8.58 16.67
CA LYS A 129 1.91 8.62 16.26
C LYS A 129 1.70 8.67 14.75
N SER A 130 2.63 9.30 14.02
CA SER A 130 2.53 9.49 12.58
C SER A 130 3.24 8.40 11.78
N LEU A 131 3.90 7.43 12.41
CA LEU A 131 4.65 6.37 11.74
C LEU A 131 3.74 5.44 10.92
N VAL A 132 2.69 4.90 11.52
CA VAL A 132 1.74 4.02 10.81
C VAL A 132 1.00 4.77 9.69
N PRO A 133 0.42 5.96 9.92
CA PRO A 133 -0.13 6.80 8.85
C PRO A 133 0.86 7.09 7.73
N PHE A 134 2.12 7.39 8.05
CA PHE A 134 3.17 7.67 7.07
C PHE A 134 3.42 6.46 6.15
N TYR A 135 3.61 5.25 6.71
CA TYR A 135 3.82 4.04 5.92
C TYR A 135 2.62 3.70 5.04
N ARG A 136 1.40 3.86 5.58
CA ARG A 136 0.16 3.64 4.82
C ARG A 136 0.00 4.66 3.69
N GLY A 137 0.31 5.93 3.97
CA GLY A 137 0.35 7.01 2.97
C GLY A 137 1.37 6.73 1.88
N LEU A 138 2.59 6.31 2.24
CA LEU A 138 3.64 5.95 1.28
C LEU A 138 3.25 4.76 0.41
N ALA A 139 2.53 3.78 0.96
CA ALA A 139 2.00 2.65 0.19
C ALA A 139 0.97 3.09 -0.85
N LEU A 140 0.12 4.07 -0.51
CA LEU A 140 -0.82 4.70 -1.45
C LEU A 140 -0.06 5.52 -2.52
N CYS A 141 0.85 6.40 -2.11
CA CYS A 141 1.68 7.22 -3.01
C CYS A 141 2.42 6.38 -4.06
N SER A 142 3.09 5.33 -3.61
CA SER A 142 3.86 4.44 -4.49
C SER A 142 2.97 3.66 -5.44
N SER A 143 1.74 3.32 -5.05
CA SER A 143 0.82 2.60 -5.95
C SER A 143 0.34 3.43 -7.14
N ILE A 144 0.40 4.77 -7.05
CA ILE A 144 0.07 5.68 -8.16
C ILE A 144 1.33 6.31 -8.79
N SER A 145 2.52 5.80 -8.45
CA SER A 145 3.81 6.32 -8.89
C SER A 145 3.96 7.83 -8.68
N HIS A 146 3.49 8.33 -7.54
CA HIS A 146 3.62 9.76 -7.23
C HIS A 146 5.09 10.11 -6.96
N SER A 147 5.55 11.26 -7.44
CA SER A 147 6.90 11.79 -7.19
C SER A 147 7.31 11.87 -5.71
N LEU A 148 6.36 11.99 -4.77
CA LEU A 148 6.65 12.00 -3.34
C LEU A 148 7.18 10.65 -2.85
N SER A 149 6.82 9.55 -3.53
CA SER A 149 7.33 8.23 -3.18
C SER A 149 8.84 8.10 -3.42
N GLU A 150 9.39 8.77 -4.43
CA GLU A 150 10.84 8.83 -4.70
C GLU A 150 11.57 9.69 -3.66
N GLN A 151 10.90 10.73 -3.15
CA GLN A 151 11.44 11.62 -2.12
C GLN A 151 11.44 10.97 -0.72
N ALA A 152 10.78 9.81 -0.55
CA ALA A 152 10.73 9.11 0.73
C ALA A 152 12.10 8.63 1.21
N ALA A 153 13.07 8.46 0.31
CA ALA A 153 14.44 8.11 0.66
C ALA A 153 15.09 9.13 1.63
N HIS A 154 14.86 10.43 1.42
CA HIS A 154 15.33 11.49 2.32
C HIS A 154 14.72 11.39 3.73
N VAL A 155 13.48 10.88 3.82
CA VAL A 155 12.78 10.65 5.09
C VAL A 155 13.41 9.46 5.81
N PHE A 156 13.64 8.35 5.11
CA PHE A 156 14.26 7.17 5.73
C PHE A 156 15.73 7.39 6.09
N GLU A 157 16.48 8.14 5.29
CA GLU A 157 17.85 8.55 5.62
C GLU A 157 17.88 9.37 6.92
N ALA A 158 17.01 10.37 7.06
CA ALA A 158 16.90 11.15 8.29
C ALA A 158 16.51 10.28 9.50
N LEU A 159 15.58 9.33 9.35
CA LEU A 159 15.25 8.38 10.44
C LEU A 159 16.45 7.52 10.82
N LEU A 160 17.18 7.00 9.83
CA LEU A 160 18.36 6.16 10.07
C LEU A 160 19.52 6.90 10.73
N LEU A 161 19.74 8.17 10.37
CA LEU A 161 20.85 8.98 10.90
C LEU A 161 20.47 9.68 12.20
N GLU A 162 19.37 10.41 12.21
CA GLU A 162 18.97 11.32 13.31
C GLU A 162 17.97 10.66 14.28
N GLY A 163 17.23 9.64 13.85
CA GLY A 163 16.29 8.89 14.68
C GLY A 163 14.96 9.59 14.85
N SER A 164 14.91 10.90 14.61
CA SER A 164 13.70 11.71 14.68
C SER A 164 13.67 12.71 13.53
N ILE A 165 12.53 12.80 12.85
CA ILE A 165 12.27 13.85 11.85
C ILE A 165 11.35 14.92 12.45
N SER A 166 10.44 14.51 13.33
CA SER A 166 9.50 15.39 14.00
C SER A 166 9.09 14.79 15.35
N GLN A 167 8.38 15.56 16.16
CA GLN A 167 7.83 15.08 17.44
C GLN A 167 6.86 13.89 17.27
N GLU A 168 6.32 13.68 16.07
CA GLU A 168 5.34 12.63 15.79
C GLU A 168 5.90 11.46 14.96
N LEU A 169 7.08 11.63 14.37
CA LEU A 169 7.73 10.64 13.50
C LEU A 169 9.19 10.45 13.91
N TRP A 170 9.42 9.41 14.69
CA TRP A 170 10.73 9.03 15.21
C TRP A 170 10.80 7.52 15.47
N ILE A 171 12.02 7.00 15.55
CA ILE A 171 12.36 5.61 15.88
C ILE A 171 13.59 5.66 16.80
N GLU A 172 13.49 5.02 17.96
CA GLU A 172 14.56 4.91 18.94
C GLU A 172 15.65 3.91 18.52
N GLY A 173 16.83 4.05 19.13
CA GLY A 173 17.94 3.11 19.01
C GLY A 173 19.07 3.58 18.10
N GLU A 174 20.10 2.74 18.00
CA GLU A 174 21.25 3.01 17.14
C GLU A 174 20.89 2.81 15.67
N TYR A 175 21.80 3.18 14.76
CA TYR A 175 21.57 3.08 13.31
C TYR A 175 21.04 1.68 12.90
N ASN A 176 21.69 0.63 13.41
CA ASN A 176 21.30 -0.75 13.09
C ASN A 176 19.92 -1.10 13.66
N ASP A 177 19.60 -0.73 14.90
CA ASP A 177 18.29 -1.01 15.51
C ASP A 177 17.17 -0.31 14.75
N ARG A 178 17.40 0.94 14.36
CA ARG A 178 16.50 1.72 13.51
C ARG A 178 16.32 1.06 12.15
N ALA A 179 17.40 0.61 11.51
CA ALA A 179 17.34 -0.10 10.24
C ALA A 179 16.58 -1.43 10.33
N VAL A 180 16.78 -2.21 11.39
CA VAL A 180 16.00 -3.42 11.66
C VAL A 180 14.51 -3.09 11.77
N THR A 181 14.18 -2.07 12.56
CA THR A 181 12.80 -1.63 12.78
C THR A 181 12.14 -1.18 11.48
N LEU A 182 12.80 -0.30 10.72
CA LEU A 182 12.33 0.17 9.42
C LEU A 182 12.12 -0.98 8.45
N SER A 183 13.06 -1.93 8.38
CA SER A 183 12.95 -3.11 7.52
C SER A 183 11.74 -3.97 7.85
N ARG A 184 11.48 -4.19 9.15
CA ARG A 184 10.29 -4.93 9.63
C ARG A 184 9.00 -4.18 9.28
N LEU A 185 8.96 -2.86 9.43
CA LEU A 185 7.81 -2.03 9.09
C LEU A 185 7.53 -2.02 7.58
N PHE A 186 8.57 -1.97 6.75
CA PHE A 186 8.44 -2.12 5.29
C PHE A 186 7.79 -3.46 4.93
N MET A 187 8.31 -4.57 5.46
CA MET A 187 7.73 -5.90 5.22
C MET A 187 6.31 -6.02 5.78
N ALA A 188 6.04 -5.42 6.95
CA ALA A 188 4.71 -5.39 7.55
C ALA A 188 3.71 -4.63 6.68
N THR A 189 4.11 -3.47 6.15
CA THR A 189 3.31 -2.65 5.24
C THR A 189 3.07 -3.38 3.92
N ALA A 190 4.08 -4.06 3.39
CA ALA A 190 3.96 -4.90 2.21
C ALA A 190 2.93 -6.03 2.40
N LEU A 191 2.92 -6.67 3.58
CA LEU A 191 1.97 -7.72 3.93
C LEU A 191 0.54 -7.22 4.15
N GLU A 192 0.39 -6.05 4.78
CA GLU A 192 -0.92 -5.44 5.03
C GLU A 192 -1.53 -4.94 3.71
N PHE A 193 -0.79 -4.07 3.02
CA PHE A 193 -1.27 -3.38 1.84
C PHE A 193 -1.16 -4.20 0.56
N GLY A 194 -0.18 -5.11 0.46
CA GLY A 194 0.18 -5.77 -0.80
C GLY A 194 1.06 -4.91 -1.70
N SER A 195 2.06 -4.21 -1.15
CA SER A 195 2.99 -3.35 -1.91
C SER A 195 4.32 -4.05 -2.22
N GLU A 196 4.65 -4.17 -3.50
CA GLU A 196 5.94 -4.67 -3.98
C GLU A 196 7.11 -3.72 -3.68
N PRO A 197 7.02 -2.38 -3.94
CA PRO A 197 8.07 -1.45 -3.54
C PRO A 197 8.44 -1.52 -2.06
N MET A 198 7.43 -1.65 -1.19
CA MET A 198 7.64 -1.80 0.26
C MET A 198 8.35 -3.12 0.59
N LEU A 199 7.99 -4.21 -0.06
CA LEU A 199 8.63 -5.51 0.15
C LEU A 199 10.10 -5.44 -0.23
N ASN A 200 10.39 -4.86 -1.41
CA ASN A 200 11.75 -4.71 -1.92
C ASN A 200 12.59 -3.83 -1.02
N ALA A 201 12.08 -2.67 -0.58
CA ALA A 201 12.77 -1.81 0.38
C ALA A 201 13.07 -2.55 1.70
N GLY A 202 12.11 -3.30 2.24
CA GLY A 202 12.32 -4.11 3.44
C GLY A 202 13.45 -5.14 3.28
N ILE A 203 13.45 -5.88 2.16
CA ILE A 203 14.48 -6.89 1.84
C ILE A 203 15.85 -6.22 1.64
N SER A 204 15.90 -5.12 0.90
CA SER A 204 17.14 -4.39 0.63
C SER A 204 17.77 -3.88 1.93
N LEU A 205 16.97 -3.27 2.81
CA LEU A 205 17.47 -2.78 4.10
C LEU A 205 17.96 -3.93 5.00
N SER A 206 17.21 -5.05 5.06
CA SER A 206 17.65 -6.25 5.80
C SER A 206 19.01 -6.75 5.31
N ARG A 207 19.24 -6.78 3.99
CA ARG A 207 20.51 -7.21 3.40
C ARG A 207 21.65 -6.23 3.71
N GLN A 208 21.40 -4.92 3.64
CA GLN A 208 22.40 -3.88 3.92
C GLN A 208 22.97 -3.98 5.34
N ILE A 209 22.12 -4.32 6.31
CA ILE A 209 22.53 -4.49 7.72
C ILE A 209 22.94 -5.93 8.08
N GLY A 210 23.12 -6.81 7.09
CA GLY A 210 23.62 -8.17 7.30
C GLY A 210 22.65 -9.13 7.98
N ILE A 211 21.33 -8.89 7.89
CA ILE A 211 20.33 -9.87 8.36
C ILE A 211 20.16 -10.96 7.32
N ASP A 212 20.50 -12.18 7.71
CA ASP A 212 20.28 -13.37 6.90
C ASP A 212 18.78 -13.65 6.69
N ILE A 213 18.44 -14.10 5.48
CA ILE A 213 17.08 -14.51 5.15
C ILE A 213 16.79 -15.86 5.81
N THR A 214 16.27 -15.80 7.03
CA THR A 214 15.78 -16.97 7.76
C THR A 214 14.49 -17.52 7.15
N TYR A 215 14.13 -18.76 7.50
CA TYR A 215 12.85 -19.37 7.09
C TYR A 215 11.64 -18.46 7.41
N THR A 216 11.64 -17.80 8.57
CA THR A 216 10.57 -16.88 8.98
C THR A 216 10.45 -15.68 8.05
N ILE A 217 11.58 -15.11 7.62
CA ILE A 217 11.61 -14.01 6.66
C ILE A 217 11.14 -14.50 5.29
N SER A 218 11.62 -15.66 4.82
CA SER A 218 11.15 -16.28 3.57
C SER A 218 9.65 -16.50 3.57
N LYS A 219 9.08 -17.02 4.65
CA LYS A 219 7.62 -17.21 4.79
C LYS A 219 6.87 -15.87 4.68
N ARG A 220 7.37 -14.81 5.33
CA ARG A 220 6.79 -13.46 5.22
C ARG A 220 6.85 -12.93 3.80
N ILE A 221 7.98 -13.11 3.11
CA ILE A 221 8.15 -12.72 1.70
C ILE A 221 7.11 -13.45 0.81
N CYS A 222 6.96 -14.77 0.96
CA CYS A 222 5.96 -15.52 0.20
C CYS A 222 4.54 -15.01 0.44
N LEU A 223 4.16 -14.77 1.70
CA LEU A 223 2.85 -14.22 2.05
C LEU A 223 2.64 -12.82 1.44
N ALA A 224 3.69 -11.99 1.41
CA ALA A 224 3.62 -10.67 0.81
C ALA A 224 3.38 -10.77 -0.71
N PHE A 225 4.07 -11.68 -1.41
CA PHE A 225 3.80 -11.95 -2.82
C PHE A 225 2.37 -12.41 -3.07
N THR A 226 1.85 -13.34 -2.26
CA THR A 226 0.44 -13.76 -2.36
C THR A 226 -0.50 -12.57 -2.19
N ARG A 227 -0.21 -11.68 -1.24
CA ARG A 227 -1.01 -10.46 -1.01
C ARG A 227 -0.94 -9.50 -2.20
N ILE A 228 0.25 -9.26 -2.75
CA ILE A 228 0.48 -8.41 -3.93
C ILE A 228 -0.35 -8.92 -5.11
N GLN A 229 -0.29 -10.23 -5.40
CA GLN A 229 -1.05 -10.82 -6.50
C GLN A 229 -2.56 -10.75 -6.27
N LYS A 230 -3.03 -11.07 -5.06
CA LYS A 230 -4.45 -10.97 -4.70
C LYS A 230 -4.96 -9.54 -4.87
N ARG A 231 -4.19 -8.55 -4.42
CA ARG A 231 -4.52 -7.13 -4.59
C ARG A 231 -4.58 -6.76 -6.07
N ARG A 232 -3.59 -7.16 -6.87
CA ARG A 232 -3.55 -6.86 -8.30
C ARG A 232 -4.80 -7.38 -9.03
N LEU A 233 -5.22 -8.61 -8.72
CA LEU A 233 -6.43 -9.20 -9.28
C LEU A 233 -7.69 -8.44 -8.84
N ASP A 234 -7.81 -8.12 -7.55
CA ASP A 234 -8.96 -7.38 -7.03
C ASP A 234 -9.04 -5.95 -7.56
N TRP A 235 -7.90 -5.25 -7.68
CA TRP A 235 -7.84 -3.91 -8.25
C TRP A 235 -8.20 -3.92 -9.73
N SER A 236 -7.72 -4.90 -10.50
CA SER A 236 -8.14 -5.08 -11.91
C SER A 236 -9.65 -5.33 -12.03
N PHE A 237 -10.23 -6.08 -11.09
CA PHE A 237 -11.68 -6.26 -11.03
C PHE A 237 -12.42 -4.94 -10.71
N LYS A 238 -11.95 -4.16 -9.74
CA LYS A 238 -12.51 -2.84 -9.39
C LYS A 238 -12.40 -1.82 -10.54
N GLU A 239 -11.34 -1.90 -11.34
CA GLU A 239 -11.19 -1.09 -12.56
C GLU A 239 -12.19 -1.45 -13.65
N SER A 240 -12.56 -2.73 -13.76
CA SER A 240 -13.49 -3.20 -14.79
C SER A 240 -14.87 -2.55 -14.73
N GLY A 241 -15.27 -1.99 -13.56
CA GLY A 241 -16.51 -1.20 -13.42
C GLY A 241 -16.57 0.05 -14.29
N HIS A 242 -15.42 0.62 -14.67
CA HIS A 242 -15.35 1.76 -15.61
C HIS A 242 -15.46 1.32 -17.08
N SER A 243 -15.19 0.05 -17.35
CA SER A 243 -15.33 -0.55 -18.67
C SER A 243 -16.81 -0.92 -18.91
N LYS A 244 -17.59 0.06 -19.40
CA LYS A 244 -18.78 -0.23 -20.23
C LYS A 244 -18.42 -0.86 -21.59
N ASN A 245 -17.29 -1.54 -21.72
CA ASN A 245 -17.05 -2.38 -22.88
C ASN A 245 -17.91 -3.62 -22.69
N LYS A 246 -19.07 -3.62 -23.37
CA LYS A 246 -19.89 -4.81 -23.57
C LYS A 246 -18.97 -6.01 -23.81
N PHE A 247 -19.03 -6.99 -22.93
CA PHE A 247 -18.42 -8.28 -23.14
C PHE A 247 -18.88 -8.78 -24.51
N SER A 248 -17.98 -8.82 -25.48
CA SER A 248 -18.27 -9.35 -26.81
C SER A 248 -17.37 -10.57 -26.99
N PRO A 249 -17.89 -11.74 -27.36
CA PRO A 249 -17.10 -12.96 -27.55
C PRO A 249 -15.93 -12.80 -28.55
N LYS A 250 -15.94 -11.73 -29.36
CA LYS A 250 -14.92 -11.40 -30.36
C LYS A 250 -13.71 -10.63 -29.81
N LYS A 251 -13.78 -10.10 -28.59
CA LYS A 251 -12.68 -9.43 -27.90
C LYS A 251 -12.39 -10.27 -26.66
N GLY A 252 -11.38 -11.12 -26.74
CA GLY A 252 -10.89 -11.89 -25.58
C GLY A 252 -10.47 -10.97 -24.42
N TRP A 253 -9.93 -11.57 -23.37
CA TRP A 253 -9.39 -10.87 -22.20
C TRP A 253 -8.24 -9.95 -22.63
N ASN A 254 -8.56 -8.73 -23.04
CA ASN A 254 -7.57 -7.71 -23.29
C ASN A 254 -7.24 -7.08 -21.93
N LEU A 255 -6.31 -7.72 -21.21
CA LEU A 255 -5.50 -7.01 -20.23
C LEU A 255 -4.88 -5.84 -21.00
N GLY A 256 -5.29 -4.62 -20.69
CA GLY A 256 -4.77 -3.42 -21.32
C GLY A 256 -3.24 -3.46 -21.32
N LYS A 257 -2.62 -3.01 -22.42
CA LYS A 257 -1.17 -2.86 -22.44
C LYS A 257 -0.78 -1.90 -21.30
N PRO A 258 0.25 -2.24 -20.49
CA PRO A 258 0.76 -1.29 -19.50
C PRO A 258 1.28 -0.06 -20.26
N THR A 259 0.72 1.10 -19.94
CA THR A 259 1.25 2.42 -20.30
C THR A 259 2.11 2.93 -19.16
#